data_AF-A0A1G0LJ53-F1
#
_entry.id   AF-A0A1G0LJ53-F1
#
_cell.length_a   1.000
_cell.length_b   1.000
_cell.length_c   1.000
_cell.angle_alpha   90.00
_cell.angle_beta   90.00
_cell.angle_gamma   90.00
#
_symmetry.space_group_name_H-M   'P 1'
#
loop_
_entity.id
_entity.type
_entity.pdbx_description
1 polymer ?
#
loop_
_entity_poly.entity_id
_entity_poly.type
_entity_poly.pdbx_seq_one_letter_code
_entity_poly.pdbx_strand_id
1 'polypeptide(L)'
;MTWFTWLALACAVLVIAAVGLTAFGAMRWADATQSLTARLEAGRVPPVPARYDAREIESLPMPVQRYFRAALTPGQAIVTASTIQMTGTFNLSATGEQWRPFTSLQRVTTRRPGFLWDARISMLPGVAVRVVDSYIAGNGLLKASIQGLFTMADMQGGDDMARGEFMRWFAEAVWYPTALLPSQGVRWQAVDDRSANATLVDGPVSLTLLFRFDEAGLIESFRAEARGGMVGQIMVQAPWEGRFSNYQTRDGMTVPLTGEVMWVRPEGRKTYFIGNVTSLNYEFSP
;
A
#
# COMPACT_ATOMS: atom_id res chain seq x y z
N MET A 1 17.95 -23.57 48.07
CA MET A 1 16.72 -23.93 47.30
C MET A 1 15.75 -22.76 47.17
N THR A 2 15.68 -21.83 48.11
CA THR A 2 14.75 -20.68 48.12
C THR A 2 15.07 -19.57 47.10
N TRP A 3 16.34 -19.29 46.81
CA TRP A 3 16.73 -18.28 45.81
C TRP A 3 16.22 -18.62 44.40
N PHE A 4 16.36 -19.87 43.96
CA PHE A 4 15.92 -20.31 42.63
C PHE A 4 14.39 -20.25 42.47
N THR A 5 13.63 -20.54 43.54
CA THR A 5 12.17 -20.42 43.51
C THR A 5 11.72 -18.97 43.44
N TRP A 6 12.37 -18.06 44.17
CA TRP A 6 12.07 -16.61 44.08
C TRP A 6 12.44 -16.03 42.72
N LEU A 7 13.56 -16.45 42.14
CA LEU A 7 13.96 -16.07 40.79
C LEU A 7 12.96 -16.58 39.75
N ALA A 8 12.54 -17.86 39.85
CA ALA A 8 11.55 -18.44 38.95
C ALA A 8 10.20 -17.74 39.06
N LEU A 9 9.75 -17.40 40.28
CA LEU A 9 8.52 -16.66 40.52
C LEU A 9 8.60 -15.24 39.93
N ALA A 10 9.71 -14.53 40.15
CA ALA A 10 9.94 -13.20 39.58
C ALA A 10 9.94 -13.24 38.04
N CYS A 11 10.62 -14.21 37.44
CA CYS A 11 10.58 -14.43 36.00
C CYS A 11 9.17 -14.73 35.50
N ALA A 12 8.40 -15.58 36.19
CA ALA A 12 7.01 -15.89 35.82
C ALA A 12 6.12 -14.64 35.88
N VAL A 13 6.23 -13.82 36.94
CA VAL A 13 5.51 -12.56 37.06
C VAL A 13 5.88 -11.58 35.95
N LEU A 14 7.18 -11.45 35.61
CA LEU A 14 7.63 -10.61 34.50
C LEU A 14 7.09 -11.09 33.15
N VAL A 15 7.06 -12.41 32.92
CA VAL A 15 6.47 -13.00 31.71
C VAL A 15 4.98 -12.73 31.63
N ILE A 16 4.23 -12.94 32.72
CA ILE A 16 2.79 -12.64 32.77
C ILE A 16 2.53 -11.15 32.51
N ALA A 17 3.30 -10.27 33.13
CA ALA A 17 3.20 -8.82 32.91
C ALA A 17 3.52 -8.45 31.44
N ALA A 18 4.56 -9.03 30.85
CA ALA A 18 4.93 -8.79 29.46
C ALA A 18 3.85 -9.30 28.48
N VAL A 19 3.27 -10.47 28.74
CA VAL A 19 2.14 -11.02 27.96
C VAL A 19 0.91 -10.12 28.11
N GLY A 20 0.59 -9.68 29.33
CA GLY A 20 -0.53 -8.78 29.61
C GLY A 20 -0.39 -7.43 28.89
N LEU A 21 0.80 -6.83 28.94
CA LEU A 21 1.10 -5.59 28.20
C LEU A 21 0.99 -5.79 26.69
N THR A 22 1.50 -6.90 26.16
CA THR A 22 1.42 -7.21 24.72
C THR A 22 -0.03 -7.40 24.27
N ALA A 23 -0.86 -8.09 25.07
CA ALA A 23 -2.28 -8.29 24.80
C ALA A 23 -3.04 -6.96 24.85
N PHE A 24 -2.82 -6.15 25.89
CA PHE A 24 -3.43 -4.83 26.02
C PHE A 24 -3.06 -3.90 24.86
N GLY A 25 -1.77 -3.88 24.46
CA GLY A 25 -1.31 -3.11 23.30
C GLY A 25 -1.93 -3.58 21.99
N ALA A 26 -2.10 -4.88 21.81
CA ALA A 26 -2.78 -5.44 20.65
C ALA A 26 -4.26 -5.06 20.59
N MET A 27 -4.97 -5.08 21.73
CA MET A 27 -6.37 -4.64 21.81
C MET A 27 -6.53 -3.17 21.47
N ARG A 28 -5.75 -2.30 22.12
CA ARG A 28 -5.77 -0.85 21.84
C ARG A 28 -5.47 -0.55 20.37
N TRP A 29 -4.54 -1.29 19.77
CA TRP A 29 -4.22 -1.16 18.34
C TRP A 29 -5.39 -1.59 17.46
N ALA A 30 -6.01 -2.73 17.76
CA ALA A 30 -7.15 -3.24 17.03
C ALA A 30 -8.34 -2.26 17.07
N ASP A 31 -8.65 -1.69 18.23
CA ASP A 31 -9.72 -0.69 18.38
C ASP A 31 -9.45 0.55 17.52
N ALA A 32 -8.20 1.05 17.52
CA ALA A 32 -7.80 2.18 16.71
C ALA A 32 -7.90 1.88 15.20
N THR A 33 -7.42 0.71 14.77
CA THR A 33 -7.52 0.25 13.38
C THR A 33 -8.98 0.08 12.96
N GLN A 34 -9.84 -0.48 13.81
CA GLN A 34 -11.27 -0.67 13.51
C GLN A 34 -11.99 0.67 13.30
N SER A 35 -11.69 1.69 14.11
CA SER A 35 -12.20 3.04 13.92
C SER A 35 -11.79 3.63 12.56
N LEU A 36 -10.54 3.45 12.16
CA LEU A 36 -10.05 3.87 10.84
C LEU A 36 -10.72 3.09 9.71
N THR A 37 -10.92 1.78 9.86
CA THR A 37 -11.66 0.96 8.89
C THR A 37 -13.09 1.47 8.72
N ALA A 38 -13.80 1.74 9.81
CA ALA A 38 -15.17 2.27 9.73
C ALA A 38 -15.23 3.61 9.00
N ARG A 39 -14.25 4.50 9.23
CA ARG A 39 -14.13 5.78 8.53
C ARG A 39 -13.83 5.61 7.03
N LEU A 40 -12.96 4.67 6.68
CA LEU A 40 -12.66 4.33 5.29
C LEU A 40 -13.91 3.82 4.57
N GLU A 41 -14.63 2.87 5.18
CA GLU A 41 -15.85 2.28 4.60
C GLU A 41 -16.98 3.31 4.47
N ALA A 42 -17.16 4.20 5.46
CA ALA A 42 -18.18 5.26 5.42
C ALA A 42 -17.95 6.26 4.27
N GLY A 43 -16.73 6.37 3.75
CA GLY A 43 -16.39 7.25 2.62
C GLY A 43 -16.61 6.64 1.23
N ARG A 44 -17.06 5.38 1.15
CA ARG A 44 -17.26 4.68 -0.13
C ARG A 44 -18.40 5.31 -0.93
N VAL A 45 -18.19 5.38 -2.23
CA VAL A 45 -19.13 5.88 -3.23
C VAL A 45 -19.23 4.84 -4.34
N PRO A 46 -20.42 4.49 -4.82
CA PRO A 46 -20.57 3.58 -5.94
C PRO A 46 -19.81 4.07 -7.19
N PRO A 47 -19.12 3.18 -7.92
CA PRO A 47 -18.50 3.54 -9.18
C PRO A 47 -19.57 3.79 -10.25
N VAL A 48 -19.30 4.76 -11.11
CA VAL A 48 -20.10 5.00 -12.32
C VAL A 48 -19.13 5.08 -13.49
N PRO A 49 -19.22 4.16 -14.47
CA PRO A 49 -20.14 3.02 -14.58
C PRO A 49 -19.78 1.88 -13.60
N ALA A 50 -20.69 0.92 -13.42
CA ALA A 50 -20.53 -0.27 -12.58
C ALA A 50 -19.68 -1.38 -13.23
N ARG A 51 -19.51 -1.34 -14.56
CA ARG A 51 -18.79 -2.36 -15.33
C ARG A 51 -17.87 -1.70 -16.35
N TYR A 52 -16.76 -2.37 -16.62
CA TYR A 52 -15.80 -2.03 -17.65
C TYR A 52 -16.39 -2.25 -19.05
N ASP A 53 -16.36 -1.22 -19.89
CA ASP A 53 -16.69 -1.30 -21.31
C ASP A 53 -15.40 -1.20 -22.14
N ALA A 54 -15.11 -2.21 -22.95
CA ALA A 54 -13.88 -2.26 -23.75
C ALA A 54 -13.73 -1.08 -24.73
N ARG A 55 -14.82 -0.37 -25.05
CA ARG A 55 -14.76 0.85 -25.87
C ARG A 55 -14.04 2.00 -25.17
N GLU A 56 -14.01 2.03 -23.83
CA GLU A 56 -13.39 3.13 -23.10
C GLU A 56 -11.86 3.17 -23.26
N ILE A 57 -11.25 2.07 -23.71
CA ILE A 57 -9.81 2.00 -23.93
C ILE A 57 -9.42 2.29 -25.38
N GLU A 58 -10.34 2.34 -26.34
CA GLU A 58 -10.03 2.45 -27.78
C GLU A 58 -9.27 3.74 -28.13
N SER A 59 -9.50 4.83 -27.40
CA SER A 59 -8.81 6.10 -27.59
C SER A 59 -7.56 6.28 -26.73
N LEU A 60 -7.19 5.29 -25.91
CA LEU A 60 -6.03 5.39 -25.01
C LEU A 60 -4.71 5.13 -25.75
N PRO A 61 -3.57 5.55 -25.19
CA PRO A 61 -2.26 5.19 -25.71
C PRO A 61 -2.12 3.67 -25.91
N MET A 62 -1.47 3.25 -26.99
CA MET A 62 -1.28 1.83 -27.32
C MET A 62 -0.75 0.95 -26.17
N PRO A 63 0.27 1.33 -25.38
CA PRO A 63 0.69 0.51 -24.23
C PRO A 63 -0.42 0.33 -23.18
N VAL A 64 -1.25 1.35 -22.96
CA VAL A 64 -2.36 1.30 -22.01
C VAL A 64 -3.50 0.42 -22.52
N GLN A 65 -3.76 0.43 -23.83
CA GLN A 65 -4.72 -0.50 -24.45
C GLN A 65 -4.29 -1.95 -24.27
N ARG A 66 -3.01 -2.26 -24.53
CA ARG A 66 -2.48 -3.61 -24.35
C ARG A 66 -2.62 -4.07 -22.90
N TYR A 67 -2.33 -3.17 -21.96
CA TYR A 67 -2.52 -3.44 -20.53
C TYR A 67 -3.95 -3.82 -20.19
N PHE A 68 -4.94 -2.99 -20.49
CA PHE A 68 -6.32 -3.31 -20.11
C PHE A 68 -6.87 -4.56 -20.82
N ARG A 69 -6.43 -4.85 -22.05
CA ARG A 69 -6.78 -6.10 -22.74
C ARG A 69 -6.14 -7.33 -22.10
N ALA A 70 -4.95 -7.21 -21.53
CA ALA A 70 -4.27 -8.30 -20.83
C ALA A 70 -4.74 -8.46 -19.36
N ALA A 71 -5.09 -7.35 -18.72
CA ALA A 71 -5.41 -7.28 -17.30
C ALA A 71 -6.90 -7.50 -17.00
N LEU A 72 -7.82 -7.18 -17.91
CA LEU A 72 -9.26 -7.21 -17.68
C LEU A 72 -10.01 -8.00 -18.75
N THR A 73 -11.19 -8.52 -18.38
CA THR A 73 -12.15 -9.12 -19.31
C THR A 73 -13.26 -8.11 -19.64
N PRO A 74 -13.76 -7.99 -20.89
CA PRO A 74 -14.90 -7.12 -21.20
C PRO A 74 -16.11 -7.39 -20.30
N GLY A 75 -16.72 -6.33 -19.76
CA GLY A 75 -17.85 -6.46 -18.82
C GLY A 75 -17.45 -6.76 -17.37
N GLN A 76 -16.15 -6.82 -17.06
CA GLN A 76 -15.63 -6.96 -15.69
C GLN A 76 -16.32 -5.94 -14.77
N ALA A 77 -16.88 -6.42 -13.66
CA ALA A 77 -17.45 -5.54 -12.65
C ALA A 77 -16.33 -4.69 -12.03
N ILE A 78 -16.61 -3.40 -11.79
CA ILE A 78 -15.63 -2.49 -11.21
C ILE A 78 -15.37 -2.90 -9.76
N VAL A 79 -14.10 -3.02 -9.38
CA VAL A 79 -13.67 -3.24 -8.00
C VAL A 79 -14.05 -2.00 -7.19
N THR A 80 -14.80 -2.18 -6.12
CA THR A 80 -15.21 -1.11 -5.19
C THR A 80 -14.36 -1.10 -3.93
N ALA A 81 -13.85 -2.28 -3.53
CA ALA A 81 -12.88 -2.44 -2.48
C ALA A 81 -12.07 -3.71 -2.67
N SER A 82 -10.91 -3.77 -2.02
CA SER A 82 -10.11 -4.99 -1.92
C SER A 82 -9.54 -5.17 -0.52
N THR A 83 -9.35 -6.43 -0.13
CA THR A 83 -8.63 -6.80 1.08
C THR A 83 -7.41 -7.62 0.67
N ILE A 84 -6.23 -7.10 0.98
CA ILE A 84 -4.94 -7.64 0.56
C ILE A 84 -4.13 -8.05 1.77
N GLN A 85 -3.70 -9.30 1.84
CA GLN A 85 -2.74 -9.77 2.83
C GLN A 85 -1.37 -9.91 2.18
N MET A 86 -0.33 -9.47 2.89
CA MET A 86 1.04 -9.56 2.40
C MET A 86 2.00 -10.06 3.47
N THR A 87 3.05 -10.70 2.98
CA THR A 87 4.28 -10.96 3.72
C THR A 87 5.44 -10.36 2.95
N GLY A 88 6.47 -9.90 3.65
CA GLY A 88 7.59 -9.29 2.95
C GLY A 88 8.69 -8.84 3.87
N THR A 89 9.56 -7.98 3.36
CA THR A 89 10.66 -7.38 4.12
C THR A 89 10.76 -5.88 3.89
N PHE A 90 11.12 -5.16 4.95
CA PHE A 90 11.53 -3.76 4.89
C PHE A 90 13.02 -3.64 5.17
N ASN A 91 13.75 -2.83 4.41
CA ASN A 91 15.09 -2.40 4.76
C ASN A 91 15.00 -1.15 5.63
N LEU A 92 15.33 -1.27 6.91
CA LEU A 92 15.30 -0.14 7.85
C LEU A 92 16.57 0.72 7.79
N SER A 93 17.58 0.30 7.03
CA SER A 93 18.84 1.02 6.92
C SER A 93 18.83 2.01 5.76
N ALA A 94 19.26 3.25 6.01
CA ALA A 94 19.46 4.26 4.97
C ALA A 94 20.71 3.99 4.10
N THR A 95 21.76 3.38 4.66
CA THR A 95 23.07 3.20 3.99
C THR A 95 23.51 1.74 3.80
N GLY A 96 22.92 0.79 4.54
CA GLY A 96 23.26 -0.63 4.45
C GLY A 96 22.05 -1.53 4.21
N GLU A 97 22.16 -2.78 4.64
CA GLU A 97 21.12 -3.80 4.55
C GLU A 97 20.68 -4.25 5.94
N GLN A 98 19.49 -3.80 6.35
CA GLN A 98 18.85 -4.22 7.59
C GLN A 98 17.43 -4.65 7.29
N TRP A 99 17.31 -5.78 6.60
CA TRP A 99 16.02 -6.36 6.24
C TRP A 99 15.30 -6.93 7.47
N ARG A 100 14.03 -6.58 7.61
CA ARG A 100 13.13 -7.05 8.67
C ARG A 100 11.85 -7.58 8.08
N PRO A 101 11.42 -8.80 8.46
CA PRO A 101 10.21 -9.37 7.91
C PRO A 101 8.96 -8.68 8.47
N PHE A 102 7.93 -8.58 7.65
CA PHE A 102 6.63 -8.07 8.05
C PHE A 102 5.49 -8.97 7.56
N THR A 103 4.36 -8.83 8.24
CA THR A 103 3.04 -9.29 7.80
C THR A 103 2.10 -8.10 7.78
N SER A 104 1.14 -8.04 6.85
CA SER A 104 0.17 -6.96 6.82
C SER A 104 -1.20 -7.38 6.31
N LEU A 105 -2.21 -6.62 6.72
CA LEU A 105 -3.55 -6.61 6.17
C LEU A 105 -3.85 -5.21 5.66
N GLN A 106 -4.21 -5.10 4.39
CA GLN A 106 -4.59 -3.86 3.76
C GLN A 106 -6.05 -3.91 3.34
N ARG A 107 -6.80 -2.88 3.71
CA ARG A 107 -8.13 -2.60 3.17
C ARG A 107 -8.03 -1.43 2.21
N VAL A 108 -8.64 -1.54 1.04
CA VAL A 108 -8.63 -0.51 0.00
C VAL A 108 -10.05 -0.21 -0.43
N THR A 109 -10.37 1.05 -0.68
CA THR A 109 -11.56 1.50 -1.40
C THR A 109 -11.14 2.20 -2.67
N THR A 110 -11.87 1.96 -3.77
CA THR A 110 -11.48 2.51 -5.08
C THR A 110 -12.13 3.85 -5.37
N ARG A 111 -13.35 4.05 -4.86
CA ARG A 111 -14.10 5.31 -5.00
C ARG A 111 -14.84 5.61 -3.69
N ARG A 112 -14.55 6.71 -2.99
CA ARG A 112 -13.35 7.56 -3.18
C ARG A 112 -12.05 6.75 -2.94
N PRO A 113 -10.92 7.14 -3.55
CA PRO A 113 -9.62 6.53 -3.29
C PRO A 113 -9.32 6.51 -1.79
N GLY A 114 -8.93 5.36 -1.27
CA GLY A 114 -8.57 5.22 0.12
C GLY A 114 -7.98 3.86 0.44
N PHE A 115 -7.14 3.83 1.47
CA PHE A 115 -6.65 2.57 2.03
C PHE A 115 -6.34 2.70 3.51
N LEU A 116 -6.26 1.55 4.16
CA LEU A 116 -5.75 1.35 5.50
C LEU A 116 -4.87 0.10 5.47
N TRP A 117 -3.58 0.28 5.70
CA TRP A 117 -2.57 -0.77 5.79
C TRP A 117 -2.16 -0.95 7.25
N ASP A 118 -2.47 -2.10 7.84
CA ASP A 118 -2.04 -2.48 9.18
C ASP A 118 -0.98 -3.57 9.09
N ALA A 119 0.21 -3.28 9.61
CA ALA A 119 1.36 -4.16 9.51
C ALA A 119 2.05 -4.41 10.83
N ARG A 120 2.69 -5.57 10.89
CA ARG A 120 3.53 -6.00 12.00
C ARG A 120 4.92 -6.34 11.47
N ILE A 121 5.90 -5.55 11.89
CA ILE A 121 7.33 -5.72 11.56
C ILE A 121 8.02 -6.39 12.75
N SER A 122 8.69 -7.51 12.50
CA SER A 122 9.41 -8.24 13.55
C SER A 122 10.80 -7.61 13.77
N MET A 123 11.03 -7.05 14.95
CA MET A 123 12.30 -6.39 15.28
C MET A 123 13.27 -7.34 15.98
N LEU A 124 12.77 -8.08 16.97
CA LEU A 124 13.46 -9.09 17.79
C LEU A 124 12.47 -10.20 18.16
N PRO A 125 12.92 -11.38 18.63
CA PRO A 125 12.02 -12.41 19.15
C PRO A 125 11.08 -11.83 20.22
N GLY A 126 9.76 -11.94 19.98
CA GLY A 126 8.73 -11.41 20.89
C GLY A 126 8.44 -9.90 20.79
N VAL A 127 9.26 -9.12 20.09
CA VAL A 127 9.11 -7.66 19.96
C VAL A 127 8.77 -7.28 18.52
N ALA A 128 7.58 -6.71 18.33
CA ALA A 128 7.15 -6.19 17.04
C ALA A 128 6.85 -4.69 17.08
N VAL A 129 7.13 -4.05 15.95
CA VAL A 129 6.63 -2.72 15.64
C VAL A 129 5.37 -2.88 14.83
N ARG A 130 4.29 -2.28 15.30
CA ARG A 130 3.04 -2.16 14.55
C ARG A 130 3.05 -0.85 13.79
N VAL A 131 2.61 -0.88 12.53
CA VAL A 131 2.53 0.29 11.67
C VAL A 131 1.16 0.34 11.03
N VAL A 132 0.49 1.47 11.17
CA VAL A 132 -0.71 1.80 10.41
C VAL A 132 -0.34 2.91 9.45
N ASP A 133 -0.64 2.70 8.18
CA ASP A 133 -0.52 3.70 7.13
C ASP A 133 -1.86 3.80 6.41
N SER A 134 -2.32 5.01 6.08
CA SER A 134 -3.64 5.18 5.48
C SER A 134 -3.79 6.49 4.71
N TYR A 135 -4.67 6.43 3.71
CA TYR A 135 -5.26 7.59 3.06
C TYR A 135 -6.78 7.49 3.19
N ILE A 136 -7.40 8.39 3.97
CA ILE A 136 -8.84 8.35 4.24
C ILE A 136 -9.41 9.76 4.09
N ALA A 137 -10.30 9.92 3.11
CA ALA A 137 -11.03 11.16 2.84
C ALA A 137 -10.10 12.39 2.78
N GLY A 138 -9.03 12.31 1.99
CA GLY A 138 -8.07 13.41 1.80
C GLY A 138 -7.04 13.58 2.92
N ASN A 139 -6.98 12.68 3.91
CA ASN A 139 -6.02 12.76 5.00
C ASN A 139 -5.08 11.56 4.96
N GLY A 140 -3.77 11.82 5.01
CA GLY A 140 -2.75 10.80 5.22
C GLY A 140 -2.48 10.59 6.71
N LEU A 141 -2.16 9.36 7.09
CA LEU A 141 -1.74 8.99 8.44
C LEU A 141 -0.69 7.90 8.36
N LEU A 142 0.46 8.11 9.01
CA LEU A 142 1.47 7.12 9.30
C LEU A 142 1.71 7.07 10.81
N LYS A 143 1.38 5.94 11.42
CA LYS A 143 1.55 5.69 12.85
C LYS A 143 2.36 4.44 13.08
N ALA A 144 3.42 4.54 13.86
CA ALA A 144 4.24 3.40 14.27
C ALA A 144 4.29 3.29 15.79
N SER A 145 4.16 2.07 16.32
CA SER A 145 4.20 1.82 17.76
C SER A 145 4.85 0.48 18.11
N ILE A 146 5.65 0.46 19.18
CA ILE A 146 6.19 -0.78 19.75
C ILE A 146 5.06 -1.50 20.49
N GLN A 147 4.74 -2.72 20.04
CA GLN A 147 3.66 -3.58 20.56
C GLN A 147 2.27 -2.90 20.64
N GLY A 148 2.07 -1.76 19.97
CA GLY A 148 0.82 -0.97 20.04
C GLY A 148 0.70 -0.09 21.29
N LEU A 149 1.75 0.01 22.11
CA LEU A 149 1.76 0.78 23.36
C LEU A 149 2.55 2.09 23.23
N PHE A 150 3.83 1.99 22.85
CA PHE A 150 4.75 3.13 22.84
C PHE A 150 4.82 3.69 21.43
N THR A 151 4.36 4.93 21.22
CA THR A 151 4.33 5.56 19.90
C THR A 151 5.75 5.98 19.51
N MET A 152 6.18 5.61 18.30
CA MET A 152 7.47 5.98 17.73
C MET A 152 7.33 7.06 16.66
N ALA A 153 6.24 7.01 15.90
CA ALA A 153 5.89 8.01 14.89
C ALA A 153 4.38 8.16 14.87
N ASP A 154 3.92 9.40 14.73
CA ASP A 154 2.52 9.77 14.54
C ASP A 154 2.49 11.00 13.63
N MET A 155 2.40 10.74 12.33
CA MET A 155 2.38 11.76 11.29
C MET A 155 1.01 11.71 10.62
N GLN A 156 0.32 12.84 10.58
CA GLN A 156 -0.99 12.93 9.95
C GLN A 156 -1.19 14.33 9.35
N GLY A 157 -2.01 14.42 8.31
CA GLY A 157 -2.37 15.72 7.72
C GLY A 157 -2.98 15.62 6.33
N GLY A 158 -3.56 16.74 5.89
CA GLY A 158 -4.22 16.89 4.59
C GLY A 158 -3.31 17.40 3.45
N ASP A 159 -2.06 17.78 3.75
CA ASP A 159 -1.14 18.38 2.77
C ASP A 159 -0.15 17.34 2.20
N ASP A 160 1.15 17.50 2.45
CA ASP A 160 2.20 16.61 1.91
C ASP A 160 2.02 15.15 2.34
N MET A 161 1.50 14.92 3.55
CA MET A 161 1.19 13.58 4.05
C MET A 161 0.10 12.91 3.20
N ALA A 162 -1.02 13.62 2.97
CA ALA A 162 -2.10 13.15 2.12
C ALA A 162 -1.65 12.92 0.68
N ARG A 163 -0.80 13.82 0.13
CA ARG A 163 -0.21 13.66 -1.19
C ARG A 163 0.63 12.38 -1.30
N GLY A 164 1.47 12.11 -0.30
CA GLY A 164 2.28 10.88 -0.23
C GLY A 164 1.40 9.63 -0.19
N GLU A 165 0.40 9.59 0.68
CA GLU A 165 -0.43 8.38 0.79
C GLU A 165 -1.38 8.19 -0.39
N PHE A 166 -1.91 9.26 -0.96
CA PHE A 166 -2.65 9.17 -2.22
C PHE A 166 -1.77 8.66 -3.36
N MET A 167 -0.51 9.06 -3.41
CA MET A 167 0.46 8.55 -4.39
C MET A 167 0.75 7.07 -4.19
N ARG A 168 0.79 6.60 -2.95
CA ARG A 168 0.94 5.18 -2.64
C ARG A 168 -0.28 4.40 -3.14
N TRP A 169 -1.48 4.85 -2.80
CA TRP A 169 -2.73 4.25 -3.30
C TRP A 169 -2.71 4.15 -4.84
N PHE A 170 -2.33 5.23 -5.53
CA PHE A 170 -2.36 5.25 -6.99
C PHE A 170 -1.30 4.31 -7.62
N ALA A 171 -0.11 4.22 -7.01
CA ALA A 171 0.92 3.28 -7.45
C ALA A 171 0.51 1.81 -7.25
N GLU A 172 -0.24 1.52 -6.18
CA GLU A 172 -0.72 0.18 -5.84
C GLU A 172 -1.98 -0.25 -6.62
N ALA A 173 -2.57 0.63 -7.42
CA ALA A 173 -3.79 0.35 -8.19
C ALA A 173 -3.64 -0.78 -9.22
N VAL A 174 -2.42 -1.23 -9.50
CA VAL A 174 -2.15 -2.45 -10.26
C VAL A 174 -2.74 -3.71 -9.62
N TRP A 175 -2.96 -3.72 -8.30
CA TRP A 175 -3.63 -4.81 -7.59
C TRP A 175 -5.17 -4.75 -7.67
N TYR A 176 -5.74 -3.67 -8.22
CA TYR A 176 -7.17 -3.50 -8.42
C TYR A 176 -7.40 -2.73 -9.74
N PRO A 177 -7.06 -3.34 -10.88
CA PRO A 177 -6.80 -2.65 -12.16
C PRO A 177 -7.99 -1.85 -12.71
N THR A 178 -9.22 -2.19 -12.34
CA THR A 178 -10.40 -1.41 -12.74
C THR A 178 -10.38 0.04 -12.21
N ALA A 179 -9.65 0.34 -11.13
CA ALA A 179 -9.48 1.71 -10.64
C ALA A 179 -8.58 2.57 -11.55
N LEU A 180 -7.82 1.95 -12.45
CA LEU A 180 -6.97 2.64 -13.42
C LEU A 180 -7.73 3.09 -14.69
N LEU A 181 -9.00 2.70 -14.83
CA LEU A 181 -9.80 3.00 -16.01
C LEU A 181 -10.15 4.50 -16.11
N PRO A 182 -10.27 5.05 -17.33
CA PRO A 182 -10.68 6.44 -17.54
C PRO A 182 -12.02 6.79 -16.89
N SER A 183 -12.97 5.87 -16.95
CA SER A 183 -14.28 6.05 -16.30
C SER A 183 -14.20 6.16 -14.76
N GLN A 184 -13.10 5.73 -14.16
CA GLN A 184 -12.81 5.88 -12.73
C GLN A 184 -11.96 7.12 -12.41
N GLY A 185 -11.68 7.96 -13.41
CA GLY A 185 -11.07 9.28 -13.24
C GLY A 185 -9.62 9.39 -13.69
N VAL A 186 -8.98 8.30 -14.13
CA VAL A 186 -7.59 8.32 -14.57
C VAL A 186 -7.46 8.87 -15.98
N ARG A 187 -6.56 9.83 -16.16
CA ARG A 187 -6.22 10.39 -17.48
C ARG A 187 -4.87 9.86 -17.93
N TRP A 188 -4.85 9.20 -19.08
CA TRP A 188 -3.64 8.62 -19.65
C TRP A 188 -3.08 9.49 -20.79
N GLN A 189 -1.77 9.67 -20.80
CA GLN A 189 -1.04 10.38 -21.84
C GLN A 189 0.18 9.54 -22.29
N ALA A 190 0.32 9.35 -23.60
CA ALA A 190 1.46 8.61 -24.16
C ALA A 190 2.79 9.32 -23.84
N VAL A 191 3.82 8.54 -23.54
CA VAL A 191 5.21 9.01 -23.47
C VAL A 191 6.02 8.38 -24.58
N ASP A 192 5.96 7.05 -24.71
CA ASP A 192 6.54 6.28 -25.81
C ASP A 192 5.77 4.96 -26.03
N ASP A 193 6.31 4.06 -26.84
CA ASP A 193 5.66 2.78 -27.19
C ASP A 193 5.47 1.82 -26.01
N ARG A 194 6.17 2.04 -24.88
CA ARG A 194 6.16 1.18 -23.69
C ARG A 194 5.89 1.94 -22.40
N SER A 195 5.47 3.21 -22.47
CA SER A 195 5.20 4.00 -21.27
C SER A 195 4.15 5.07 -21.48
N ALA A 196 3.44 5.39 -20.40
CA ALA A 196 2.40 6.41 -20.38
C ALA A 196 2.34 7.07 -18.99
N ASN A 197 2.05 8.37 -18.97
CA ASN A 197 1.72 9.08 -17.75
C ASN A 197 0.24 8.85 -17.43
N ALA A 198 -0.04 8.50 -16.18
CA ALA A 198 -1.39 8.42 -15.64
C ALA A 198 -1.58 9.54 -14.62
N THR A 199 -2.66 10.30 -14.74
CA THR A 199 -3.00 11.38 -13.81
C THR A 199 -4.32 11.10 -13.12
N LEU A 200 -4.37 11.29 -11.80
CA LEU A 200 -5.57 11.16 -11.01
C LEU A 200 -5.69 12.34 -10.03
N VAL A 201 -6.92 12.73 -9.74
CA VAL A 201 -7.26 13.86 -8.85
C VAL A 201 -8.18 13.38 -7.74
N ASP A 202 -7.85 13.75 -6.51
CA ASP A 202 -8.75 13.65 -5.36
C ASP A 202 -8.71 14.95 -4.55
N GLY A 203 -9.85 15.65 -4.51
CA GLY A 203 -9.94 16.97 -3.90
C GLY A 203 -8.89 17.95 -4.45
N PRO A 204 -8.05 18.59 -3.61
CA PRO A 204 -7.01 19.53 -4.04
C PRO A 204 -5.74 18.83 -4.57
N VAL A 205 -5.62 17.51 -4.43
CA VAL A 205 -4.41 16.77 -4.79
C VAL A 205 -4.54 16.20 -6.20
N SER A 206 -3.65 16.65 -7.09
CA SER A 206 -3.43 16.05 -8.41
C SER A 206 -2.08 15.35 -8.44
N LEU A 207 -2.05 14.12 -8.93
CA LEU A 207 -0.86 13.29 -9.05
C LEU A 207 -0.70 12.75 -10.45
N THR A 208 0.55 12.71 -10.93
CA THR A 208 0.92 12.03 -12.18
C THR A 208 2.02 11.04 -11.89
N LEU A 209 1.82 9.79 -12.33
CA LEU A 209 2.81 8.72 -12.29
C LEU A 209 3.13 8.26 -13.71
N LEU A 210 4.40 7.97 -13.97
CA LEU A 210 4.85 7.31 -15.18
C LEU A 210 4.73 5.79 -14.99
N PHE A 211 3.93 5.12 -15.80
CA PHE A 211 3.86 3.66 -15.84
C PHE A 211 4.61 3.12 -17.06
N ARG A 212 5.35 2.04 -16.87
CA ARG A 212 6.05 1.30 -17.94
C ARG A 212 5.48 -0.10 -18.06
N PHE A 213 5.40 -0.58 -19.29
CA PHE A 213 4.76 -1.82 -19.65
C PHE A 213 5.76 -2.80 -20.24
N ASP A 214 5.65 -4.07 -19.86
CA ASP A 214 6.48 -5.15 -20.39
C ASP A 214 6.02 -5.63 -21.77
N GLU A 215 6.69 -6.65 -22.31
CA GLU A 215 6.37 -7.26 -23.60
C GLU A 215 5.02 -7.99 -23.61
N ALA A 216 4.55 -8.47 -22.44
CA ALA A 216 3.22 -9.04 -22.27
C ALA A 216 2.12 -7.96 -22.20
N GLY A 217 2.50 -6.68 -22.20
CA GLY A 217 1.60 -5.55 -22.06
C GLY A 217 1.18 -5.27 -20.62
N LEU A 218 1.76 -5.95 -19.63
CA LEU A 218 1.45 -5.77 -18.21
C LEU A 218 2.29 -4.63 -17.63
N ILE A 219 1.84 -4.01 -16.53
CA ILE A 219 2.61 -2.94 -15.88
C ILE A 219 3.84 -3.55 -15.19
N GLU A 220 5.03 -3.21 -15.65
CA GLU A 220 6.30 -3.66 -15.06
C GLU A 220 6.72 -2.76 -13.91
N SER A 221 6.54 -1.45 -14.06
CA SER A 221 6.98 -0.47 -13.08
C SER A 221 6.17 0.82 -13.09
N PHE A 222 6.24 1.55 -11.98
CA PHE A 222 5.81 2.94 -11.90
C PHE A 222 6.98 3.83 -11.47
N ARG A 223 6.87 5.13 -11.75
CA ARG A 223 7.77 6.17 -11.24
C ARG A 223 7.00 7.43 -10.91
N ALA A 224 7.25 7.97 -9.72
CA ALA A 224 6.95 9.36 -9.35
C ALA A 224 8.26 10.14 -9.38
N GLU A 225 8.29 11.34 -9.97
CA GLU A 225 9.51 12.17 -9.98
C GLU A 225 9.84 12.78 -8.62
N ALA A 226 8.83 12.99 -7.77
CA ALA A 226 9.01 13.56 -6.45
C ALA A 226 8.01 12.94 -5.46
N ARG A 227 8.53 12.23 -4.46
CA ARG A 227 7.80 11.84 -3.25
C ARG A 227 8.60 12.27 -2.03
N GLY A 228 7.91 12.76 -1.00
CA GLY A 228 8.52 13.06 0.29
C GLY A 228 8.97 11.77 0.97
N GLY A 229 10.26 11.70 1.29
CA GLY A 229 10.84 10.63 2.09
C GLY A 229 11.78 11.20 3.15
N MET A 230 11.79 10.60 4.34
CA MET A 230 12.65 11.06 5.43
C MET A 230 14.12 10.67 5.18
N VAL A 231 15.02 11.63 5.35
CA VAL A 231 16.47 11.43 5.47
C VAL A 231 16.88 11.95 6.83
N GLY A 232 17.07 11.05 7.79
CA GLY A 232 17.18 11.44 9.20
C GLY A 232 15.88 12.09 9.68
N GLN A 233 15.93 13.38 10.04
CA GLN A 233 14.79 14.16 10.52
C GLN A 233 14.26 15.15 9.45
N ILE A 234 14.79 15.12 8.23
CA ILE A 234 14.44 16.07 7.17
C ILE A 234 13.61 15.35 6.11
N MET A 235 12.51 15.96 5.71
CA MET A 235 11.74 15.53 4.55
C MET A 235 12.46 15.95 3.26
N VAL A 236 12.79 14.98 2.42
CA VAL A 236 13.46 15.23 1.13
C VAL A 236 12.59 14.68 0.01
N GLN A 237 12.39 15.47 -1.03
CA GLN A 237 11.73 15.01 -2.25
C GLN A 237 12.74 14.23 -3.10
N ALA A 238 12.39 13.00 -3.48
CA ALA A 238 13.21 12.19 -4.36
C ALA A 238 12.32 11.35 -5.29
N PRO A 239 12.82 10.93 -6.47
CA PRO A 239 12.08 10.00 -7.29
C PRO A 239 11.86 8.67 -6.57
N TRP A 240 10.65 8.15 -6.77
CA TRP A 240 10.14 6.97 -6.12
C TRP A 240 9.67 6.00 -7.20
N GLU A 241 10.28 4.82 -7.23
CA GLU A 241 10.02 3.80 -8.24
C GLU A 241 9.51 2.53 -7.55
N GLY A 242 8.69 1.77 -8.28
CA GLY A 242 8.36 0.41 -7.88
C GLY A 242 8.25 -0.51 -9.07
N ARG A 243 8.38 -1.80 -8.78
CA ARG A 243 8.35 -2.89 -9.75
C ARG A 243 7.35 -3.93 -9.35
N PHE A 244 6.75 -4.55 -10.35
CA PHE A 244 5.75 -5.59 -10.18
C PHE A 244 6.13 -6.83 -10.97
N SER A 245 5.90 -8.00 -10.38
CA SER A 245 6.21 -9.28 -10.99
C SER A 245 5.27 -10.36 -10.48
N ASN A 246 5.46 -11.60 -10.97
CA ASN A 246 4.65 -12.76 -10.58
C ASN A 246 3.16 -12.52 -10.84
N TYR A 247 2.84 -12.13 -12.08
CA TYR A 247 1.46 -11.89 -12.51
C TYR A 247 0.65 -13.19 -12.54
N GLN A 248 -0.56 -13.14 -12.00
CA GLN A 248 -1.50 -14.25 -11.95
C GLN A 248 -2.93 -13.75 -12.14
N THR A 249 -3.81 -14.62 -12.64
CA THR A 249 -5.24 -14.32 -12.73
C THR A 249 -5.93 -14.50 -11.38
N ARG A 250 -6.69 -13.49 -10.95
CA ARG A 250 -7.54 -13.45 -9.75
C ARG A 250 -8.87 -12.81 -10.11
N ASP A 251 -9.97 -13.52 -9.90
CA ASP A 251 -11.33 -13.04 -10.19
C ASP A 251 -11.52 -12.45 -11.60
N GLY A 252 -10.90 -13.10 -12.59
CA GLY A 252 -10.93 -12.69 -14.01
C GLY A 252 -9.99 -11.54 -14.38
N MET A 253 -9.17 -11.05 -13.44
CA MET A 253 -8.19 -9.99 -13.66
C MET A 253 -6.75 -10.51 -13.53
N THR A 254 -5.84 -10.07 -14.41
CA THR A 254 -4.41 -10.41 -14.33
C THR A 254 -3.67 -9.35 -13.52
N VAL A 255 -3.18 -9.72 -12.34
CA VAL A 255 -2.58 -8.79 -11.35
C VAL A 255 -1.25 -9.34 -10.82
N PRO A 256 -0.30 -8.48 -10.40
CA PRO A 256 0.98 -8.94 -9.86
C PRO A 256 0.82 -9.43 -8.42
N LEU A 257 1.54 -10.48 -8.04
CA LEU A 257 1.58 -10.94 -6.65
C LEU A 257 2.86 -10.55 -5.91
N THR A 258 3.83 -9.94 -6.58
CA THR A 258 5.04 -9.42 -5.97
C THR A 258 5.23 -7.95 -6.33
N GLY A 259 5.54 -7.13 -5.33
CA GLY A 259 5.81 -5.70 -5.48
C GLY A 259 7.09 -5.30 -4.75
N GLU A 260 7.89 -4.48 -5.41
CA GLU A 260 9.10 -3.89 -4.83
C GLU A 260 9.04 -2.37 -4.94
N VAL A 261 9.62 -1.68 -3.95
CA VAL A 261 9.67 -0.21 -3.96
C VAL A 261 11.07 0.27 -3.60
N MET A 262 11.56 1.23 -4.37
CA MET A 262 12.87 1.83 -4.20
C MET A 262 12.84 3.35 -4.27
N TRP A 263 13.78 3.96 -3.53
CA TRP A 263 14.16 5.35 -3.72
C TRP A 263 15.23 5.46 -4.80
N VAL A 264 15.13 6.45 -5.67
CA VAL A 264 16.20 6.79 -6.61
C VAL A 264 16.88 8.06 -6.09
N ARG A 265 18.13 7.93 -5.66
CA ARG A 265 18.94 9.04 -5.15
C ARG A 265 20.21 9.18 -6.00
N PRO A 266 20.99 10.27 -5.86
CA PRO A 266 22.26 10.42 -6.58
C PRO A 266 23.21 9.23 -6.41
N GLU A 267 23.16 8.55 -5.27
CA GLU A 267 23.98 7.37 -4.96
C GLU A 267 23.49 6.09 -5.65
N GLY A 268 22.29 6.12 -6.25
CA GLY A 268 21.68 5.01 -6.98
C GLY A 268 20.28 4.64 -6.49
N ARG A 269 19.79 3.51 -7.02
CA ARG A 269 18.51 2.93 -6.62
C ARG A 269 18.68 2.14 -5.32
N LYS A 270 17.79 2.36 -4.36
CA LYS A 270 17.77 1.59 -3.10
C LYS A 270 16.38 1.04 -2.81
N THR A 271 16.22 -0.27 -3.00
CA THR A 271 15.02 -1.00 -2.58
C THR A 271 14.93 -1.01 -1.07
N TYR A 272 13.75 -0.64 -0.56
CA TYR A 272 13.48 -0.65 0.88
C TYR A 272 12.25 -1.47 1.25
N PHE A 273 11.45 -1.89 0.27
CA PHE A 273 10.28 -2.73 0.46
C PHE A 273 10.23 -3.82 -0.60
N ILE A 274 9.97 -5.04 -0.15
CA ILE A 274 9.62 -6.19 -0.99
C ILE A 274 8.40 -6.85 -0.35
N GLY A 275 7.29 -6.92 -1.07
CA GLY A 275 6.03 -7.49 -0.60
C GLY A 275 5.54 -8.60 -1.54
N ASN A 276 5.03 -9.68 -0.95
CA ASN A 276 4.37 -10.77 -1.65
C ASN A 276 2.93 -10.90 -1.15
N VAL A 277 1.99 -10.82 -2.08
CA VAL A 277 0.55 -10.97 -1.83
C VAL A 277 0.26 -12.44 -1.54
N THR A 278 -0.25 -12.71 -0.35
CA THR A 278 -0.65 -14.06 0.09
C THR A 278 -2.15 -14.30 -0.06
N SER A 279 -2.95 -13.24 0.01
CA SER A 279 -4.39 -13.26 -0.24
C SER A 279 -4.83 -11.94 -0.85
N LEU A 280 -5.76 -12.01 -1.80
CA LEU A 280 -6.33 -10.86 -2.50
C LEU A 280 -7.79 -11.16 -2.75
N ASN A 281 -8.67 -10.39 -2.11
CA ASN A 281 -10.12 -10.55 -2.22
C ASN A 281 -10.74 -9.23 -2.68
N TYR A 282 -11.70 -9.30 -3.59
CA TYR A 282 -12.36 -8.13 -4.16
C TYR A 282 -13.83 -8.06 -3.77
N GLU A 283 -14.31 -6.83 -3.62
CA GLU A 283 -15.74 -6.51 -3.66
C GLU A 283 -16.02 -5.76 -4.95
N PHE A 284 -16.95 -6.28 -5.73
CA PHE A 284 -17.32 -5.71 -7.02
C PHE A 284 -18.57 -4.85 -6.91
N SER A 285 -18.72 -3.91 -7.85
CA SER A 285 -19.98 -3.21 -8.05
C SER A 285 -21.07 -4.23 -8.38
N PRO A 286 -22.30 -4.03 -7.86
CA PRO A 286 -23.46 -4.84 -8.27
C PRO A 286 -23.68 -4.79 -9.80
#